data_AF-A0A931RMI0-F1
#
_entry.id   AF-A0A931RMI0-F1
#
_cell.length_a   1.000
_cell.length_b   1.000
_cell.length_c   1.000
_cell.angle_alpha   90.00
_cell.angle_beta   90.00
_cell.angle_gamma   90.00
#
_symmetry.space_group_name_H-M   'P 1'
#
loop_
_entity.id
_entity.type
_entity.pdbx_description
1 polymer ?
#
loop_
_entity_poly.entity_id
_entity_poly.type
_entity_poly.pdbx_seq_one_letter_code
_entity_poly.pdbx_strand_id
1 'polypeptide(L)'
;MARIFLDANILIDIVEKRKDMSLDDFNNHEVYISPLSIHILFYVIKKKLPFPRLSDILSHINIVSLSIKITENALSGPTTDFEDNVQLHSGTEAECDLSLIEDKNLLN
;
A
#
# COMPACT_ATOMS: atom_id res chain seq x y z
N MET A 1 -12.66 -6.12 13.59
CA MET A 1 -11.34 -6.15 12.96
C MET A 1 -11.59 -5.92 11.48
N ALA A 2 -11.04 -4.84 10.93
CA ALA A 2 -11.21 -4.54 9.51
C ALA A 2 -9.91 -4.85 8.76
N ARG A 3 -10.03 -5.24 7.49
CA ARG A 3 -8.92 -5.39 6.56
C ARG A 3 -8.67 -4.06 5.87
N ILE A 4 -7.48 -3.51 6.03
CA ILE A 4 -7.12 -2.17 5.56
C ILE A 4 -6.00 -2.31 4.54
N PHE A 5 -6.24 -1.84 3.32
CA PHE A 5 -5.18 -1.68 2.33
C PHE A 5 -4.54 -0.29 2.48
N LEU A 6 -3.22 -0.23 2.60
CA LEU A 6 -2.49 1.04 2.65
C LEU A 6 -1.98 1.41 1.26
N ASP A 7 -2.26 2.65 0.85
CA ASP A 7 -1.57 3.26 -0.27
C ASP A 7 -0.06 3.39 0.00
N ALA A 8 0.73 3.42 -1.08
CA ALA A 8 2.17 3.55 -1.03
C ALA A 8 2.62 4.83 -0.31
N ASN A 9 1.89 5.95 -0.46
CA ASN A 9 2.22 7.19 0.24
C ASN A 9 2.02 7.07 1.75
N ILE A 10 0.98 6.37 2.19
CA ILE A 10 0.77 6.07 3.61
C ILE A 10 1.90 5.20 4.16
N LEU A 11 2.32 4.17 3.41
CA LEU A 11 3.48 3.37 3.78
C LEU A 11 4.76 4.21 3.88
N ILE A 12 4.99 5.12 2.93
CA ILE A 12 6.13 6.05 2.94
C ILE A 12 6.06 6.97 4.16
N ASP A 13 4.88 7.50 4.49
CA ASP A 13 4.70 8.39 5.63
C ASP A 13 5.04 7.68 6.95
N ILE A 14 4.59 6.43 7.12
CA ILE A 14 4.93 5.59 8.29
C ILE A 14 6.43 5.30 8.33
N VAL A 15 7.03 4.87 7.22
CA VAL A 15 8.45 4.48 7.15
C VAL A 15 9.37 5.68 7.36
N GLU A 16 9.08 6.83 6.77
CA GLU A 16 9.92 8.03 6.89
C GLU A 16 9.48 8.98 8.01
N LYS A 17 8.41 8.65 8.75
CA LYS A 17 7.82 9.50 9.81
C LYS A 17 7.48 10.91 9.31
N ARG A 18 6.89 11.01 8.12
CA ARG A 18 6.55 12.30 7.50
C ARG A 18 5.32 12.97 8.13
N LYS A 19 4.44 12.15 8.73
CA LYS A 19 3.22 12.58 9.43
C LYS A 19 3.20 11.96 10.83
N ASP A 20 2.35 12.50 11.70
CA ASP A 20 2.05 11.93 13.02
C ASP A 20 1.13 10.71 12.84
N MET A 21 1.69 9.66 12.27
CA MET A 21 1.05 8.37 11.98
C MET A 21 2.08 7.26 12.12
N SER A 22 1.66 6.14 12.66
CA SER A 22 2.48 4.96 12.90
C SER A 22 1.71 3.68 12.55
N LEU A 23 2.41 2.55 12.51
CA LEU A 23 1.73 1.27 12.33
C LEU A 23 0.85 0.90 13.53
N ASP A 24 1.15 1.45 14.72
CA ASP A 24 0.38 1.19 15.93
C ASP A 24 -1.07 1.71 15.85
N ASP A 25 -1.31 2.70 15.00
CA ASP A 25 -2.65 3.21 14.70
C ASP A 25 -3.56 2.14 14.05
N PHE A 26 -2.97 1.04 13.57
CA PHE A 26 -3.65 -0.07 12.93
C PHE A 26 -3.59 -1.39 13.73
N ASN A 27 -3.12 -1.39 14.98
CA ASN A 27 -2.86 -2.61 15.76
C ASN A 27 -4.06 -3.56 15.97
N ASN A 28 -5.29 -3.11 15.72
CA ASN A 28 -6.53 -3.93 15.80
C ASN A 28 -7.12 -4.29 14.43
N HIS A 29 -6.32 -4.15 13.37
CA HIS A 29 -6.70 -4.34 11.98
C HIS A 29 -5.71 -5.23 11.25
N GLU A 30 -6.16 -5.90 10.21
CA GLU A 30 -5.26 -6.61 9.28
C GLU A 30 -4.82 -5.62 8.21
N VAL A 31 -3.51 -5.36 8.15
CA VAL A 31 -2.95 -4.36 7.25
C VAL A 31 -2.41 -5.04 6.00
N TYR A 32 -2.71 -4.50 4.83
CA TYR A 32 -2.31 -5.03 3.53
C TYR A 32 -1.59 -3.96 2.70
N ILE A 33 -0.62 -4.41 1.92
CA ILE A 33 0.03 -3.63 0.84
C ILE A 33 0.23 -4.51 -0.39
N SER A 34 0.73 -3.92 -1.48
CA SER A 34 1.24 -4.67 -2.63
C SER A 34 2.78 -4.62 -2.70
N PRO A 35 3.44 -5.54 -3.42
CA PRO A 35 4.86 -5.44 -3.75
C PRO A 35 5.22 -4.12 -4.45
N LEU A 36 4.27 -3.56 -5.21
CA LEU A 36 4.45 -2.26 -5.88
C LEU A 36 4.63 -1.13 -4.85
N SER A 37 3.91 -1.17 -3.72
CA SER A 37 4.06 -0.19 -2.64
C SER A 37 5.50 -0.16 -2.08
N ILE A 38 6.17 -1.32 -2.00
CA ILE A 38 7.59 -1.42 -1.59
C ILE A 38 8.51 -0.85 -2.68
N HIS A 39 8.23 -1.16 -3.96
CA HIS A 39 8.99 -0.60 -5.07
C HIS A 39 8.92 0.93 -5.09
N ILE A 40 7.71 1.50 -4.96
CA ILE A 40 7.47 2.96 -4.89
C ILE A 40 8.21 3.55 -3.68
N LEU A 41 8.12 2.93 -2.50
CA LEU A 41 8.86 3.35 -1.31
C LEU A 41 10.36 3.52 -1.60
N PHE A 42 11.01 2.47 -2.12
CA PHE A 42 12.45 2.53 -2.43
C PHE A 42 12.78 3.50 -3.57
N TYR A 43 11.90 3.59 -4.57
CA TYR A 43 12.04 4.56 -5.63
C TYR A 43 11.99 5.99 -5.11
N VAL A 44 11.11 6.30 -4.15
CA VAL A 44 10.96 7.65 -3.59
C VAL A 44 12.09 7.99 -2.62
N ILE A 45 12.38 7.11 -1.65
CA ILE A 45 13.31 7.44 -0.55
C ILE A 45 14.79 7.18 -0.90
N LYS A 46 15.05 6.49 -2.02
CA LYS A 46 16.40 6.17 -2.54
C LYS A 46 17.33 5.48 -1.53
N LYS A 47 16.78 4.76 -0.54
CA LYS A 47 17.58 4.01 0.45
C LYS A 47 18.19 2.75 -0.15
N LYS A 48 19.33 2.35 0.40
CA LYS A 48 20.01 1.09 0.09
C LYS A 48 19.71 0.05 1.17
N LEU A 49 19.85 -1.22 0.81
CA LEU A 49 19.77 -2.33 1.75
C LEU A 49 21.11 -2.54 2.49
N PRO A 50 21.09 -3.13 3.71
CA PRO A 50 19.92 -3.57 4.46
C PRO A 50 19.13 -2.40 5.06
N PHE A 51 17.81 -2.57 5.23
CA PHE A 51 16.96 -1.58 5.88
C PHE A 51 16.15 -2.22 7.02
N PRO A 52 16.77 -2.46 8.20
CA PRO A 52 16.16 -3.25 9.28
C PRO A 52 14.79 -2.75 9.72
N ARG A 53 14.62 -1.44 9.82
CA ARG A 53 13.33 -0.83 10.18
C ARG A 53 12.19 -1.22 9.24
N LEU A 54 12.46 -1.37 7.94
CA LEU A 54 11.45 -1.82 6.99
C LEU A 54 11.10 -3.28 7.23
N SER A 55 12.08 -4.15 7.51
CA SER A 55 11.83 -5.54 7.86
C SER A 55 10.93 -5.67 9.09
N ASP A 56 11.16 -4.86 10.12
CA ASP A 56 10.32 -4.84 11.32
C ASP A 56 8.88 -4.43 10.97
N ILE A 57 8.70 -3.36 10.21
CA ILE A 57 7.37 -2.90 9.75
C ILE A 57 6.66 -3.98 8.93
N LEU A 58 7.34 -4.59 7.96
CA LEU A 58 6.75 -5.60 7.09
C LEU A 58 6.38 -6.89 7.83
N SER A 59 6.96 -7.17 9.00
CA SER A 59 6.58 -8.33 9.81
C SER A 59 5.14 -8.26 10.37
N HIS A 60 4.53 -7.08 10.32
CA HIS A 60 3.16 -6.81 10.77
C HIS A 60 2.18 -6.53 9.62
N ILE A 61 2.62 -6.67 8.36
CA ILE A 61 1.84 -6.31 7.17
C ILE A 61 1.71 -7.53 6.25
N ASN A 62 0.51 -7.77 5.75
CA ASN A 62 0.24 -8.76 4.72
C ASN A 62 0.54 -8.18 3.33
N ILE A 63 1.21 -8.95 2.46
CA ILE A 63 1.57 -8.51 1.11
C ILE A 63 0.74 -9.28 0.08
N VAL A 64 -0.10 -8.55 -0.66
CA VAL A 64 -0.94 -9.10 -1.74
C VAL A 64 -0.09 -9.29 -3.00
N SER A 65 0.05 -10.52 -3.46
CA SER A 65 0.87 -10.83 -4.64
C SER A 65 0.33 -10.14 -5.89
N LEU A 66 1.22 -9.52 -6.68
CA LEU A 66 0.85 -8.99 -7.99
C LEU A 66 0.57 -10.17 -8.94
N SER A 67 -0.63 -10.20 -9.51
CA SER A 67 -1.08 -11.26 -10.41
C SER A 67 -1.42 -10.71 -11.80
N ILE A 68 -1.56 -11.61 -12.77
CA ILE A 68 -2.05 -11.24 -14.11
C ILE A 68 -3.43 -10.59 -14.04
N LYS A 69 -4.32 -11.12 -13.19
CA LYS A 69 -5.66 -10.58 -12.93
C LYS A 69 -5.61 -9.14 -12.43
N ILE A 70 -4.76 -8.85 -11.44
CA ILE A 70 -4.60 -7.49 -10.91
C ILE A 70 -4.05 -6.56 -11.99
N THR A 71 -3.04 -7.02 -12.74
CA THR A 71 -2.41 -6.26 -13.82
C THR A 71 -3.41 -5.91 -14.92
N GLU A 72 -4.17 -6.89 -15.40
CA GLU A 72 -5.17 -6.69 -16.46
C GLU A 72 -6.29 -5.77 -16.00
N ASN A 73 -6.82 -5.97 -14.79
CA ASN A 73 -7.85 -5.09 -14.24
C ASN A 73 -7.34 -3.65 -14.12
N ALA A 74 -6.09 -3.46 -13.71
CA ALA A 74 -5.49 -2.14 -13.53
C ALA A 74 -5.34 -1.34 -14.83
N LEU A 75 -5.30 -1.98 -15.99
CA LEU A 75 -5.30 -1.31 -17.30
C LEU A 75 -6.66 -0.67 -17.64
N SER A 76 -7.72 -1.08 -16.96
CA SER A 76 -9.10 -0.61 -17.15
C SER A 76 -9.73 -0.09 -15.85
N GLY A 77 -8.88 0.25 -14.87
CA GLY A 77 -9.32 0.70 -13.55
C GLY A 77 -9.94 2.10 -13.56
N PRO A 78 -10.52 2.52 -12.43
CA PRO A 78 -11.25 3.79 -12.33
C PRO A 78 -10.36 5.04 -12.38
N THR A 79 -9.04 4.90 -12.19
CA THR A 79 -8.10 6.02 -12.22
C THR A 79 -7.30 6.01 -13.53
N THR A 80 -6.68 7.14 -13.88
CA THR A 80 -5.74 7.21 -15.01
C THR A 80 -4.33 6.76 -14.64
N ASP A 81 -4.05 6.53 -13.35
CA ASP A 81 -2.75 6.11 -12.85
C ASP A 81 -2.73 4.58 -12.67
N PHE A 82 -1.81 3.92 -13.37
CA PHE A 82 -1.67 2.47 -13.29
C PHE A 82 -1.29 2.01 -11.88
N GLU A 83 -0.45 2.76 -11.17
CA GLU A 83 0.01 2.40 -9.82
C GLU A 83 -1.16 2.42 -8.83
N ASP A 84 -2.01 3.45 -8.90
CA ASP A 84 -3.21 3.55 -8.07
C ASP A 84 -4.20 2.42 -8.39
N ASN A 85 -4.41 2.12 -9.67
CA ASN A 85 -5.28 1.02 -10.07
C ASN A 85 -4.76 -0.34 -9.59
N VAL A 86 -3.45 -0.60 -9.65
CA VAL A 86 -2.85 -1.82 -9.08
C VAL A 86 -3.11 -1.90 -7.57
N GLN A 87 -2.97 -0.79 -6.85
CA GLN A 87 -3.23 -0.74 -5.40
C GLN A 87 -4.71 -0.99 -5.07
N LEU A 88 -5.64 -0.36 -5.79
CA LEU A 88 -7.08 -0.58 -5.66
C LEU A 88 -7.48 -2.04 -5.89
N HIS A 89 -7.00 -2.64 -6.99
CA HIS A 89 -7.30 -4.02 -7.31
C HIS A 89 -6.61 -5.00 -6.36
N SER A 90 -5.44 -4.65 -5.80
CA SER A 90 -4.80 -5.43 -4.73
C SER A 90 -5.62 -5.43 -3.44
N GLY A 91 -6.15 -4.26 -3.03
CA GLY A 91 -7.06 -4.17 -1.89
C GLY A 91 -8.35 -4.98 -2.12
N THR A 92 -8.88 -4.96 -3.35
CA THR A 92 -10.04 -5.77 -3.73
C THR A 92 -9.76 -7.27 -3.66
N GLU A 93 -8.60 -7.72 -4.16
CA GLU A 93 -8.20 -9.14 -4.13
C GLU A 93 -8.01 -9.66 -2.69
N ALA A 94 -7.56 -8.81 -1.77
CA ALA A 94 -7.47 -9.13 -0.35
C ALA A 94 -8.79 -8.96 0.43
N GLU A 95 -9.88 -8.61 -0.27
CA GLU A 95 -11.19 -8.32 0.32
C GLU A 95 -11.08 -7.27 1.45
N CYS A 96 -10.30 -6.21 1.22
CA CYS A 96 -10.15 -5.13 2.19
C CYS A 96 -11.46 -4.36 2.36
N ASP A 97 -11.82 -4.06 3.60
CA ASP A 97 -13.01 -3.25 3.94
C ASP A 97 -12.80 -1.78 3.60
N LEU A 98 -11.54 -1.32 3.65
CA LEU A 98 -11.14 0.05 3.40
C LEU A 98 -9.79 0.11 2.70
N SER A 99 -9.67 1.00 1.72
CA SER A 99 -8.38 1.44 1.18
C SER A 99 -8.08 2.85 1.68
N LEU A 100 -6.97 3.02 2.37
CA LEU A 100 -6.50 4.33 2.82
C LEU A 100 -5.67 4.96 1.70
N ILE A 101 -6.34 5.78 0.90
CA ILE A 101 -5.72 6.48 -0.22
C ILE A 101 -5.65 7.97 0.09
N GLU A 102 -4.50 8.57 -0.18
CA GLU A 102 -4.26 9.97 0.17
C GLU A 102 -5.01 10.94 -0.75
N ASP A 103 -5.20 10.57 -2.03
CA ASP A 103 -5.82 11.46 -3.01
C ASP A 103 -7.35 11.35 -2.99
N LYS A 104 -7.99 12.41 -2.49
CA LYS A 104 -9.45 12.53 -2.42
C LYS A 104 -10.12 12.67 -3.80
N ASN A 105 -9.35 12.86 -4.88
CA ASN A 105 -9.86 13.05 -6.24
C ASN A 105 -9.83 11.79 -7.11
N LEU A 106 -9.43 10.63 -6.58
CA LEU A 106 -9.25 9.40 -7.36
C LEU A 106 -10.51 8.85 -8.03
N LEU A 107 -11.70 9.33 -7.65
CA LEU A 107 -12.99 8.85 -8.16
C LEU A 107 -13.81 9.96 -8.83
N ASN A 108 -13.19 11.09 -9.18
CA ASN A 108 -13.85 12.22 -9.84
C ASN A 108 -13.82 12.11 -11.37
#